data_AF-V4HLF7-F1
#
_entry.id   AF-V4HLF7-F1
#
_cell.length_a   1.000
_cell.length_b   1.000
_cell.length_c   1.000
_cell.angle_alpha   90.00
_cell.angle_beta   90.00
_cell.angle_gamma   90.00
#
_symmetry.space_group_name_H-M   'P 1'
#
loop_
_entity.id
_entity.type
_entity.pdbx_description
1 polymer ?
#
loop_
_entity_poly.entity_id
_entity_poly.type
_entity_poly.pdbx_seq_one_letter_code
_entity_poly.pdbx_strand_id
1 'polypeptide(L)'
;MVSAEELSYVYENVLVKLIEQREKELKFYIQQPAFSHMTLSVAFWHSDMYWNLYQKESCEFTCHAKYDNQEFIILSDYEGRHPDISNLRDIFDGWSECEATENSDESLDLQFKLAHEALAIALCSERVKPLLEVLLETNNNYQKARYSEMIRVEDPDGRFDVNFLQVV
;
A
#
# COMPACT_ATOMS: atom_id res chain seq x y z
N MET A 1 -0.12 14.54 -18.13
CA MET A 1 0.53 13.54 -17.28
C MET A 1 0.55 14.09 -15.86
N VAL A 2 0.01 13.35 -14.89
CA VAL A 2 0.01 13.74 -13.47
C VAL A 2 1.45 13.76 -12.94
N SER A 3 1.79 14.69 -12.06
CA SER A 3 3.10 14.74 -11.41
C SER A 3 3.21 13.79 -10.22
N ALA A 4 4.44 13.47 -9.79
CA ALA A 4 4.66 12.63 -8.61
C ALA A 4 4.09 13.26 -7.33
N GLU A 5 4.17 14.60 -7.22
CA GLU A 5 3.63 15.37 -6.11
C GLU A 5 2.10 15.28 -6.07
N GLU A 6 1.42 15.53 -7.19
CA GLU A 6 -0.04 15.40 -7.28
C GLU A 6 -0.49 13.97 -6.95
N LEU A 7 0.18 12.96 -7.51
CA LEU A 7 -0.17 11.56 -7.26
C LEU A 7 0.06 11.16 -5.80
N SER A 8 1.15 11.65 -5.19
CA SER A 8 1.43 11.38 -3.77
C SER A 8 0.36 11.97 -2.85
N TYR A 9 -0.21 13.13 -3.19
CA TYR A 9 -1.31 13.72 -2.43
C TYR A 9 -2.60 12.89 -2.53
N VAL A 10 -2.89 12.33 -3.71
CA VAL A 10 -4.02 11.43 -3.89
C VAL A 10 -3.82 10.14 -3.08
N TYR A 11 -2.64 9.51 -3.18
CA TYR A 11 -2.31 8.35 -2.36
C TYR A 11 -2.42 8.64 -0.87
N GLU A 12 -1.90 9.78 -0.40
CA GLU A 12 -1.99 10.17 1.00
C GLU A 12 -3.44 10.19 1.49
N ASN A 13 -4.36 10.81 0.75
CA ASN A 13 -5.77 10.86 1.13
C ASN A 13 -6.41 9.47 1.18
N VAL A 14 -6.13 8.64 0.16
CA VAL A 14 -6.61 7.25 0.11
C VAL A 14 -6.07 6.44 1.29
N LEU A 15 -4.77 6.48 1.55
CA LEU A 15 -4.12 5.72 2.63
C LEU A 15 -4.66 6.12 4.00
N VAL A 16 -4.83 7.41 4.28
CA VAL A 16 -5.42 7.90 5.54
C VAL A 16 -6.80 7.28 5.73
N LYS A 17 -7.67 7.31 4.71
CA LYS A 17 -9.02 6.75 4.81
C LYS A 17 -9.02 5.25 5.02
N LEU A 18 -8.18 4.52 4.30
CA LEU A 18 -8.09 3.07 4.41
C LEU A 18 -7.59 2.65 5.80
N ILE A 19 -6.56 3.34 6.31
CA ILE A 19 -6.03 3.11 7.66
C ILE A 19 -7.10 3.39 8.72
N GLU A 20 -7.77 4.53 8.66
CA GLU A 20 -8.83 4.91 9.61
C GLU A 20 -9.98 3.89 9.62
N GLN A 21 -10.36 3.36 8.45
CA GLN A 21 -11.48 2.43 8.33
C GLN A 21 -11.15 0.98 8.71
N ARG A 22 -9.87 0.60 8.64
CA ARG A 22 -9.38 -0.75 8.95
C ARG A 22 -8.45 -0.81 10.16
N GLU A 23 -8.40 0.26 10.96
CA GLU A 23 -7.45 0.38 12.07
C GLU A 23 -7.53 -0.81 13.05
N LYS A 24 -8.75 -1.24 13.40
CA LYS A 24 -8.97 -2.33 14.35
C LYS A 24 -8.51 -3.66 13.80
N GLU A 25 -8.83 -3.93 12.54
CA GLU A 25 -8.47 -5.14 11.82
C GLU A 25 -6.96 -5.22 11.58
N LEU A 26 -6.34 -4.09 11.22
CA LEU A 26 -4.89 -3.98 11.08
C LEU A 26 -4.21 -4.27 12.42
N LYS A 27 -4.64 -3.64 13.51
CA LYS A 27 -4.12 -3.93 14.87
C LYS A 27 -4.32 -5.40 15.23
N PHE A 28 -5.47 -5.99 14.90
CA PHE A 28 -5.76 -7.39 15.18
C PHE A 28 -4.71 -8.33 14.58
N TYR A 29 -4.27 -8.09 13.34
CA TYR A 29 -3.26 -8.91 12.69
C TYR A 29 -1.83 -8.53 13.09
N ILE A 30 -1.51 -7.23 13.13
CA ILE A 30 -0.17 -6.72 13.43
C ILE A 30 0.30 -7.15 14.82
N GLN A 31 -0.58 -7.19 15.82
CA GLN A 31 -0.20 -7.59 17.18
C GLN A 31 0.07 -9.10 17.33
N GLN A 32 -0.28 -9.92 16.33
CA GLN A 32 -0.11 -11.37 16.44
C GLN A 32 1.37 -11.75 16.32
N PRO A 33 1.85 -12.75 17.09
CA PRO A 33 3.22 -13.26 16.97
C PRO A 33 3.58 -13.74 15.56
N ALA A 34 2.56 -14.20 14.81
CA ALA A 34 2.67 -14.67 13.44
C ALA A 34 2.96 -13.56 12.43
N PHE A 35 2.67 -12.28 12.73
CA PHE A 35 2.88 -11.18 11.79
C PHE A 35 4.36 -11.06 11.38
N SER A 36 4.62 -11.02 10.07
CA SER A 36 5.94 -10.81 9.49
C SER A 36 6.05 -9.46 8.81
N HIS A 37 5.18 -9.14 7.86
CA HIS A 37 5.25 -7.88 7.12
C HIS A 37 3.94 -7.57 6.43
N MET A 38 3.87 -6.39 5.80
CA MET A 38 2.74 -6.00 4.96
C MET A 38 3.24 -5.45 3.64
N THR A 39 2.44 -5.62 2.59
CA THR A 39 2.73 -5.04 1.29
C THR A 39 1.60 -4.13 0.86
N LEU A 40 1.96 -3.08 0.12
CA LEU A 40 1.02 -2.31 -0.68
C LEU A 40 1.49 -2.45 -2.12
N SER A 41 0.59 -2.72 -3.05
CA SER A 41 0.95 -2.88 -4.46
C SER A 41 -0.12 -2.30 -5.35
N VAL A 42 0.29 -1.66 -6.42
CA VAL A 42 -0.63 -1.13 -7.44
C VAL A 42 -0.68 -2.15 -8.56
N ALA A 43 -1.85 -2.74 -8.76
CA ALA A 43 -2.11 -3.65 -9.86
C ALA A 43 -2.63 -2.84 -11.04
N PHE A 44 -1.71 -2.37 -11.88
CA PHE A 44 -2.03 -1.53 -13.05
C PHE A 44 -3.03 -2.18 -14.02
N TRP A 45 -3.00 -3.51 -14.15
CA TRP A 45 -3.92 -4.31 -14.98
C TRP A 45 -5.39 -4.23 -14.54
N HIS A 46 -5.65 -3.76 -13.31
CA HIS A 46 -6.98 -3.62 -12.73
C HIS A 46 -7.27 -2.20 -12.21
N SER A 47 -6.33 -1.26 -12.40
CA SER A 47 -6.39 0.08 -11.79
C SER A 47 -6.71 0.04 -10.30
N ASP A 48 -6.13 -0.95 -9.59
CA ASP A 48 -6.46 -1.26 -8.20
C ASP A 48 -5.21 -1.24 -7.32
N MET A 49 -5.41 -1.11 -6.01
CA MET A 49 -4.35 -1.17 -5.01
C MET A 49 -4.69 -2.24 -3.98
N TYR A 50 -3.74 -3.15 -3.77
CA TYR A 50 -3.86 -4.27 -2.83
C TYR A 50 -2.96 -4.03 -1.63
N TRP A 51 -3.54 -4.14 -0.43
CA TRP A 51 -2.81 -4.20 0.83
C TRP A 51 -2.89 -5.63 1.37
N ASN A 52 -1.74 -6.27 1.56
CA ASN A 52 -1.65 -7.65 2.05
C ASN A 52 -0.87 -7.73 3.36
N LEU A 53 -1.19 -8.73 4.18
CA LEU A 53 -0.52 -9.02 5.45
C LEU A 53 0.07 -10.43 5.41
N TYR A 54 1.36 -10.52 5.72
CA TYR A 54 2.13 -11.76 5.63
C TYR A 54 2.51 -12.26 7.01
N GLN A 55 2.52 -13.58 7.12
CA GLN A 55 2.91 -14.31 8.31
C GLN A 55 4.36 -14.82 8.21
N LYS A 56 5.00 -15.05 9.36
CA LYS A 56 6.33 -15.65 9.45
C LYS A 56 6.30 -17.09 8.96
N GLU A 57 7.39 -17.55 8.36
CA GLU A 57 7.54 -18.96 8.00
C GLU A 57 7.32 -19.85 9.24
N SER A 58 6.44 -20.85 9.10
CA SER A 58 6.03 -21.77 10.19
C SER A 58 5.08 -21.20 11.27
N CYS A 59 4.54 -19.99 11.09
CA CYS A 59 3.48 -19.45 11.94
C CYS A 59 2.23 -19.15 11.13
N GLU A 60 1.05 -19.37 11.70
CA GLU A 60 -0.23 -19.04 11.08
C GLU A 60 -0.94 -17.93 11.85
N PHE A 61 -1.59 -17.02 11.14
CA PHE A 61 -2.50 -16.09 11.77
C PHE A 61 -3.68 -16.83 12.39
N THR A 62 -4.14 -16.32 13.53
CA THR A 62 -5.53 -16.51 13.92
C THR A 62 -6.38 -15.62 13.03
N CYS A 63 -7.24 -16.23 12.21
CA CYS A 63 -8.06 -15.50 11.24
C CYS A 63 -9.09 -14.58 11.92
N HIS A 64 -9.28 -13.39 11.36
CA HIS A 64 -10.40 -12.54 11.73
C HIS A 64 -11.71 -13.09 11.15
N ALA A 65 -12.83 -12.95 11.87
CA ALA A 65 -14.11 -13.55 11.47
C ALA A 65 -14.72 -12.98 10.17
N LYS A 66 -14.19 -11.87 9.66
CA LYS A 66 -14.76 -11.11 8.53
C LYS A 66 -13.74 -10.63 7.50
N TYR A 67 -12.45 -10.74 7.80
CA TYR A 67 -11.41 -10.16 6.96
C TYR A 67 -10.32 -11.21 6.84
N ASP A 68 -9.84 -11.42 5.62
CA ASP A 68 -8.70 -12.28 5.34
C ASP A 68 -7.42 -11.43 5.42
N ASN A 69 -6.29 -12.04 5.78
CA ASN A 69 -4.98 -11.39 5.73
C ASN A 69 -4.43 -11.33 4.29
N GLN A 70 -4.92 -12.19 3.40
CA GLN A 70 -4.70 -12.09 1.94
C GLN A 70 -5.77 -11.18 1.32
N GLU A 71 -5.37 -10.30 0.41
CA GLU A 71 -6.23 -9.25 -0.17
C GLU A 71 -6.95 -8.41 0.90
N PHE A 72 -6.22 -8.09 1.98
CA PHE A 72 -6.77 -7.50 3.20
C PHE A 72 -7.47 -6.16 2.94
N ILE A 73 -6.95 -5.34 2.01
CA ILE A 73 -7.65 -4.19 1.44
C ILE A 73 -7.51 -4.25 -0.08
N ILE A 74 -8.65 -4.20 -0.78
CA ILE A 74 -8.77 -3.97 -2.22
C ILE A 74 -9.39 -2.57 -2.38
N LEU A 75 -8.77 -1.70 -3.17
CA LEU A 75 -9.19 -0.30 -3.30
C LEU A 75 -10.63 -0.18 -3.83
N SER A 76 -11.01 -1.05 -4.77
CA SER A 76 -12.34 -1.06 -5.39
C SER A 76 -13.50 -1.20 -4.39
N ASP A 77 -13.30 -1.88 -3.26
CA ASP A 77 -14.33 -2.08 -2.23
C ASP A 77 -14.81 -0.78 -1.57
N TYR A 78 -14.07 0.30 -1.81
CA TYR A 78 -14.23 1.59 -1.14
C TYR A 78 -14.64 2.73 -2.09
N GLU A 79 -14.65 2.48 -3.40
CA GLU A 79 -14.87 3.49 -4.45
C GLU A 79 -16.17 4.26 -4.24
N GLY A 80 -17.28 3.57 -3.98
CA GLY A 80 -18.59 4.21 -3.77
C GLY A 80 -18.71 5.08 -2.52
N ARG A 81 -17.66 5.16 -1.69
CA ARG A 81 -17.67 5.88 -0.40
C ARG A 81 -16.67 7.03 -0.32
N HIS A 82 -15.68 7.08 -1.21
CA HIS A 82 -14.58 8.05 -1.13
C HIS A 82 -14.21 8.60 -2.51
N PRO A 83 -14.47 9.89 -2.76
CA PRO A 83 -14.13 10.55 -4.04
C PRO A 83 -12.64 10.47 -4.39
N ASP A 84 -11.75 10.45 -3.40
CA ASP A 84 -10.31 10.34 -3.60
C ASP A 84 -9.90 8.99 -4.21
N ILE A 85 -10.70 7.94 -3.96
CA ILE A 85 -10.48 6.60 -4.51
C ILE A 85 -10.88 6.55 -5.99
N SER A 86 -12.03 7.13 -6.33
CA SER A 86 -12.42 7.29 -7.73
C SER A 86 -11.40 8.13 -8.50
N ASN A 87 -10.91 9.22 -7.91
CA ASN A 87 -9.87 10.05 -8.54
C ASN A 87 -8.56 9.28 -8.79
N LEU A 88 -8.11 8.45 -7.83
CA LEU A 88 -6.92 7.61 -8.03
C LEU A 88 -7.11 6.62 -9.18
N ARG A 89 -8.31 6.03 -9.27
CA ARG A 89 -8.68 5.11 -10.35
C ARG A 89 -8.76 5.81 -11.70
N ASP A 90 -9.36 7.00 -11.78
CA ASP A 90 -9.43 7.81 -12.99
C ASP A 90 -8.03 8.14 -13.54
N ILE A 91 -7.05 8.36 -12.65
CA ILE A 91 -5.65 8.57 -13.03
C ILE A 91 -5.06 7.30 -13.67
N PHE A 92 -5.27 6.12 -13.08
CA PHE A 92 -4.76 4.85 -13.61
C PHE A 92 -5.49 4.42 -14.91
N ASP A 93 -6.81 4.60 -14.99
CA ASP A 93 -7.59 4.32 -16.18
C ASP A 93 -7.13 5.23 -17.35
N GLY A 94 -6.84 6.51 -17.06
CA GLY A 94 -6.28 7.44 -18.04
C GLY A 94 -4.87 7.08 -18.53
N TRP A 95 -4.12 6.27 -17.79
CA TRP A 95 -2.82 5.73 -18.23
C TRP A 95 -3.01 4.57 -19.21
N SER A 96 -3.97 3.69 -18.93
CA SER A 96 -4.37 2.58 -19.79
C SER A 96 -4.90 3.07 -21.15
N GLU A 97 -5.60 4.21 -21.19
CA GLU A 97 -6.08 4.83 -22.44
C GLU A 97 -4.95 5.40 -23.31
N CYS A 98 -3.85 5.87 -22.69
CA CYS A 98 -2.68 6.37 -23.42
C CYS A 98 -1.94 5.23 -24.16
N GLU A 99 -1.93 4.01 -23.60
CA GLU A 99 -1.33 2.81 -24.18
C GLU A 99 -1.89 2.46 -25.57
N ALA A 100 -3.15 2.78 -25.84
CA ALA A 100 -3.79 2.49 -27.12
C ALA A 100 -3.21 3.30 -28.30
N THR A 101 -2.34 4.29 -28.04
CA THR A 101 -1.92 5.28 -29.03
C THR A 101 -0.41 5.42 -29.28
N GLU A 102 0.46 4.95 -28.38
CA GLU A 102 1.93 5.12 -28.50
C GLU A 102 2.69 3.79 -28.25
N ASN A 103 3.92 3.65 -28.78
CA ASN A 103 4.76 2.46 -28.60
C ASN A 103 4.93 2.16 -27.09
N SER A 104 4.23 1.12 -26.61
CA SER A 104 3.65 1.04 -25.27
C SER A 104 4.65 0.81 -24.14
N ASP A 105 5.73 0.06 -24.39
CA ASP A 105 6.46 -0.59 -23.29
C ASP A 105 7.33 0.39 -22.48
N GLU A 106 8.00 1.36 -23.13
CA GLU A 106 8.80 2.37 -22.41
C GLU A 106 7.93 3.38 -21.64
N SER A 107 6.70 3.62 -22.10
CA SER A 107 5.77 4.55 -21.45
C SER A 107 5.19 4.00 -20.15
N LEU A 108 4.97 2.67 -20.09
CA LEU A 108 4.44 1.96 -18.93
C LEU A 108 5.45 1.87 -17.80
N ASP A 109 6.70 1.54 -18.12
CA ASP A 109 7.78 1.51 -17.14
C ASP A 109 7.95 2.86 -16.41
N LEU A 110 7.74 3.98 -17.12
CA LEU A 110 7.79 5.32 -16.53
C LEU A 110 6.59 5.60 -15.63
N GLN A 111 5.39 5.18 -16.02
CA GLN A 111 4.17 5.33 -15.21
C GLN A 111 4.21 4.46 -13.95
N PHE A 112 4.73 3.24 -14.05
CA PHE A 112 4.96 2.37 -12.90
C PHE A 112 5.91 3.04 -11.92
N LYS A 113 7.11 3.43 -12.38
CA LYS A 113 8.08 4.15 -11.55
C LYS A 113 7.47 5.38 -10.89
N LEU A 114 6.68 6.17 -11.63
CA LEU A 114 5.99 7.34 -11.09
C LEU A 114 5.00 6.98 -9.98
N ALA A 115 4.15 5.97 -10.20
CA ALA A 115 3.22 5.49 -9.18
C ALA A 115 3.96 4.96 -7.95
N HIS A 116 5.08 4.26 -8.16
CA HIS A 116 5.90 3.74 -7.08
C HIS A 116 6.56 4.86 -6.26
N GLU A 117 7.16 5.84 -6.92
CA GLU A 117 7.76 6.98 -6.24
C GLU A 117 6.71 7.79 -5.47
N ALA A 118 5.55 8.04 -6.09
CA ALA A 118 4.47 8.81 -5.46
C ALA A 118 3.89 8.10 -4.22
N LEU A 119 3.69 6.77 -4.28
CA LEU A 119 3.21 6.00 -3.13
C LEU A 119 4.27 5.91 -2.03
N ALA A 120 5.57 5.81 -2.37
CA ALA A 120 6.65 5.90 -1.37
C ALA A 120 6.65 7.26 -0.65
N ILE A 121 6.49 8.36 -1.40
CA ILE A 121 6.37 9.72 -0.84
C ILE A 121 5.17 9.81 0.10
N ALA A 122 4.01 9.28 -0.32
CA ALA A 122 2.79 9.29 0.48
C ALA A 122 2.96 8.50 1.79
N LEU A 123 3.57 7.32 1.77
CA LEU A 123 3.84 6.51 2.96
C LEU A 123 4.79 7.18 3.97
N CYS A 124 5.63 8.10 3.48
CA CYS A 124 6.55 8.90 4.30
C CYS A 124 5.99 10.25 4.74
N SER A 125 4.76 10.60 4.34
CA SER A 125 4.20 11.92 4.60
C SER A 125 3.88 12.14 6.08
N GLU A 126 3.78 13.42 6.49
CA GLU A 126 3.44 13.78 7.88
C GLU A 126 2.04 13.33 8.31
N ARG A 127 1.18 12.94 7.36
CA ARG A 127 -0.18 12.46 7.66
C ARG A 127 -0.26 10.94 7.75
N VAL A 128 0.39 10.22 6.83
CA VAL A 128 0.30 8.75 6.78
C VAL A 128 1.27 8.10 7.74
N LYS A 129 2.52 8.58 7.79
CA LYS A 129 3.57 7.96 8.60
C LYS A 129 3.18 7.83 10.08
N PRO A 130 2.65 8.87 10.77
CA PRO A 130 2.27 8.72 12.17
C PRO A 130 1.17 7.68 12.40
N LEU A 131 0.21 7.56 11.47
CA LEU A 131 -0.86 6.56 11.57
C LEU A 131 -0.30 5.15 11.47
N LEU A 132 0.60 4.92 10.51
CA LEU A 132 1.30 3.65 10.37
C LEU A 132 2.19 3.38 11.59
N GLU A 133 2.99 4.32 12.07
CA GLU A 133 3.79 4.13 13.29
C GLU A 133 2.92 3.68 14.48
N VAL A 134 1.76 4.30 14.71
CA VAL A 134 0.83 3.92 15.79
C VAL A 134 0.30 2.50 15.62
N LEU A 135 -0.01 2.08 14.39
CA LEU A 135 -0.41 0.70 14.12
C LEU A 135 0.72 -0.28 14.42
N LEU A 136 1.94 0.06 14.00
CA LEU A 136 3.10 -0.80 14.08
C LEU A 136 3.66 -0.92 15.50
N GLU A 137 3.55 0.14 16.31
CA GLU A 137 3.90 0.14 17.73
C GLU A 137 3.07 -0.87 18.55
N THR A 138 1.96 -1.39 18.01
CA THR A 138 1.22 -2.50 18.64
C THR A 138 1.92 -3.86 18.52
N ASN A 139 2.92 -4.00 17.64
CA ASN A 139 3.77 -5.19 17.57
C ASN A 139 5.00 -5.00 18.45
N ASN A 140 5.21 -5.92 19.40
CA ASN A 140 6.33 -5.87 20.34
C ASN A 140 7.73 -5.95 19.67
N ASN A 141 7.81 -6.36 18.40
CA ASN A 141 9.05 -6.43 17.64
C ASN A 141 9.31 -5.17 16.80
N TYR A 142 8.40 -4.19 16.80
CA TYR A 142 8.57 -2.95 16.05
C TYR A 142 9.68 -2.07 16.63
N GLN A 143 10.55 -1.57 15.76
CA GLN A 143 11.63 -0.65 16.10
C GLN A 143 11.46 0.66 15.33
N LYS A 144 10.99 1.70 16.02
CA LYS A 144 10.67 3.02 15.45
C LYS A 144 11.81 3.68 14.66
N ALA A 145 13.06 3.40 15.03
CA ALA A 145 14.24 4.06 14.49
C ALA A 145 14.51 3.80 12.98
N ARG A 146 13.72 2.96 12.29
CA ARG A 146 14.00 2.51 10.92
C ARG A 146 12.81 2.59 9.95
N TYR A 147 11.74 3.32 10.25
CA TYR A 147 10.53 3.33 9.41
C TYR A 147 10.80 3.59 7.91
N SER A 148 11.67 4.55 7.58
CA SER A 148 12.06 4.83 6.19
C SER A 148 12.91 3.72 5.54
N GLU A 149 13.62 2.92 6.34
CA GLU A 149 14.38 1.75 5.87
C GLU A 149 13.47 0.52 5.68
N MET A 150 12.24 0.59 6.20
CA MET A 150 11.24 -0.48 6.11
C MET A 150 10.40 -0.36 4.84
N ILE A 151 10.21 0.85 4.31
CA ILE A 151 9.56 1.06 3.01
C ILE A 151 10.61 0.75 1.94
N ARG A 152 10.48 -0.43 1.34
CA ARG A 152 11.27 -0.81 0.17
C ARG A 152 10.40 -0.75 -1.08
N VAL A 153 10.86 0.04 -2.04
CA VAL A 153 10.35 -0.02 -3.41
C VAL A 153 11.17 -1.10 -4.11
N GLU A 154 10.74 -2.36 -4.01
CA GLU A 154 11.40 -3.46 -4.69
C GLU A 154 10.56 -3.92 -5.90
N ASP A 155 11.17 -3.83 -7.07
CA ASP A 155 10.92 -4.60 -8.29
C ASP A 155 10.04 -4.00 -9.43
N PRO A 156 10.33 -4.36 -10.71
CA PRO A 156 9.53 -4.04 -11.90
C PRO A 156 8.09 -4.59 -11.89
N ASP A 157 7.77 -5.50 -10.96
CA ASP A 157 6.47 -6.19 -10.84
C ASP A 157 5.50 -5.52 -9.83
N GLY A 158 5.85 -4.35 -9.31
CA GLY A 158 4.85 -3.46 -8.72
C GLY A 158 4.62 -3.53 -7.21
N ARG A 159 5.49 -4.20 -6.44
CA ARG A 159 5.25 -4.49 -5.01
C ARG A 159 6.05 -3.60 -4.07
N PHE A 160 5.38 -3.05 -3.04
CA PHE A 160 6.08 -2.44 -1.90
C PHE A 160 6.10 -3.41 -0.75
N ASP A 161 7.28 -3.69 -0.22
CA ASP A 161 7.43 -4.41 1.02
C ASP A 161 7.66 -3.42 2.16
N VAL A 162 6.74 -3.40 3.14
CA VAL A 162 7.03 -2.83 4.45
C VAL A 162 7.53 -3.98 5.34
N ASN A 163 8.84 -4.23 5.26
CA ASN A 163 9.48 -5.36 5.94
C ASN A 163 9.59 -5.12 7.46
N PHE A 164 9.06 -6.04 8.27
CA PHE A 164 9.34 -6.13 9.72
C PHE A 164 10.11 -7.40 10.01
N LEU A 165 11.43 -7.34 9.89
CA LEU A 165 12.27 -8.36 10.51
C LEU A 165 13.40 -7.70 11.28
N GLN A 166 13.43 -8.00 12.58
CA GLN A 166 14.69 -8.12 13.29
C GLN A 166 15.53 -9.11 12.49
N VAL A 167 16.59 -8.61 11.87
CA VAL A 167 17.68 -9.46 11.41
C VAL A 167 18.22 -10.12 12.68
N VAL A 168 17.87 -11.39 12.88
CA VAL A 168 18.67 -12.29 13.71
C VAL A 168 19.64 -12.99 12.77
#